data_AF-A0A166C6A4-F1
#
_entry.id   AF-A0A166C6A4-F1
#
_cell.length_a   1.000
_cell.length_b   1.000
_cell.length_c   1.000
_cell.angle_alpha   90.00
_cell.angle_beta   90.00
_cell.angle_gamma   90.00
#
_symmetry.space_group_name_H-M   'P 1'
#
loop_
_entity.id
_entity.type
_entity.pdbx_description
1 polymer ?
#
loop_
_entity_poly.entity_id
_entity_poly.type
_entity_poly.pdbx_seq_one_letter_code
_entity_poly.pdbx_strand_id
1 'polypeptide(L)'
;MGPVKNLEFQKHQLCIWHFIKIVKKKVKNHLNTHNVSDDERNLIKKYSGRIISIFNADEKGDFIYRINRFFKVWNDCPGFLKDFYNKKIVRDMHKLTAHLFDPNIPKTNNQIESKFSGAQQKEDKKRFKTKHGAMSYLKPIIERQNDELKWT
;
A
#
# COMPACT_ATOMS: atom_id res chain seq x y z
N MET A 1 8.16 -39.25 -7.38
CA MET A 1 7.72 -37.91 -6.93
C MET A 1 8.92 -37.23 -6.30
N GLY A 2 9.51 -36.24 -6.98
CA GLY A 2 10.63 -35.49 -6.42
C GLY A 2 10.17 -34.58 -5.28
N PRO A 3 11.03 -34.27 -4.29
CA PRO A 3 10.68 -33.35 -3.22
C PRO A 3 10.36 -31.98 -3.84
N VAL A 4 9.17 -31.46 -3.56
CA VAL A 4 8.81 -30.07 -3.86
C VAL A 4 9.83 -29.21 -3.11
N LYS A 5 10.79 -28.64 -3.85
CA LYS A 5 11.72 -27.64 -3.33
C LYS A 5 10.91 -26.64 -2.52
N ASN A 6 11.36 -26.39 -1.29
CA ASN A 6 10.88 -25.35 -0.40
C ASN A 6 10.31 -24.19 -1.22
N LEU A 7 8.98 -24.05 -1.21
CA LEU A 7 8.32 -22.81 -1.60
C LEU A 7 8.77 -21.79 -0.56
N GLU A 8 9.94 -21.19 -0.77
CA GLU A 8 10.33 -19.97 -0.07
C GLU A 8 9.14 -19.02 -0.24
N PHE A 9 8.43 -18.75 0.85
CA PHE A 9 7.34 -17.80 0.85
C PHE A 9 7.89 -16.52 0.23
N GLN A 10 7.46 -16.19 -0.99
CA GLN A 10 7.90 -14.98 -1.67
C GLN A 10 7.69 -13.82 -0.70
N LYS A 11 8.80 -13.20 -0.27
CA LYS A 11 8.76 -12.05 0.62
C LYS A 11 8.12 -10.90 -0.14
N HIS A 12 6.81 -10.73 0.06
CA HIS A 12 6.04 -9.73 -0.66
C HIS A 12 6.01 -8.42 0.14
N GLN A 13 6.55 -7.36 -0.45
CA GLN A 13 6.39 -5.99 0.04
C GLN A 13 5.05 -5.42 -0.41
N LEU A 14 4.25 -4.93 0.53
CA LEU A 14 3.08 -4.12 0.21
C LEU A 14 3.50 -2.73 -0.24
N CYS A 15 2.81 -2.19 -1.25
CA CYS A 15 3.10 -0.86 -1.76
C CYS A 15 2.84 0.23 -0.70
N ILE A 16 3.92 0.88 -0.26
CA ILE A 16 3.91 1.95 0.74
C ILE A 16 3.07 3.13 0.27
N TRP A 17 3.17 3.47 -1.01
CA TRP A 17 2.39 4.56 -1.57
C TRP A 17 0.88 4.31 -1.49
N HIS A 18 0.43 3.08 -1.79
CA HIS A 18 -0.97 2.70 -1.62
C HIS A 18 -1.38 2.66 -0.15
N PHE A 19 -0.49 2.18 0.72
CA PHE A 19 -0.72 2.25 2.17
C PHE A 19 -0.95 3.69 2.64
N ILE A 20 -0.10 4.65 2.27
CA ILE A 20 -0.26 6.07 2.60
C ILE A 20 -1.60 6.61 2.08
N LYS A 21 -1.99 6.26 0.85
CA LYS A 21 -3.31 6.63 0.32
C LYS A 21 -4.46 6.05 1.15
N ILE A 22 -4.36 4.81 1.59
CA ILE A 22 -5.35 4.16 2.45
C ILE A 22 -5.47 4.91 3.79
N VAL A 23 -4.35 5.25 4.43
CA VAL A 23 -4.36 6.03 5.68
C VAL A 23 -5.06 7.38 5.46
N LYS A 24 -4.65 8.14 4.44
CA LYS A 24 -5.26 9.44 4.09
C LYS A 24 -6.76 9.32 3.83
N LYS A 25 -7.19 8.30 3.08
CA LYS A 25 -8.61 8.05 2.78
C LYS A 25 -9.39 7.72 4.04
N LYS A 26 -8.86 6.86 4.92
CA LYS A 26 -9.49 6.50 6.20
C LYS A 26 -9.67 7.71 7.09
N VAL A 27 -8.63 8.54 7.23
CA VAL A 27 -8.69 9.79 8.00
C VAL A 27 -9.73 10.74 7.40
N LYS A 28 -9.67 11.01 6.09
CA LYS A 28 -10.63 11.88 5.42
C LYS A 28 -12.07 11.42 5.63
N ASN A 29 -12.34 10.13 5.47
CA ASN A 29 -13.67 9.58 5.68
C ASN A 29 -14.14 9.78 7.12
N HIS A 30 -13.29 9.44 8.10
CA HIS A 30 -13.64 9.60 9.51
C HIS A 30 -13.96 11.06 9.86
N LEU A 31 -13.13 12.02 9.41
CA LEU A 31 -13.35 13.46 9.64
C LEU A 31 -14.59 14.03 8.92
N ASN A 32 -15.06 13.38 7.85
CA ASN A 32 -16.23 13.82 7.10
C ASN A 32 -17.54 13.23 7.63
N THR A 33 -17.49 12.05 8.25
CA THR A 33 -18.70 11.35 8.72
C THR A 33 -18.98 11.53 10.21
N HIS A 34 -18.01 12.03 10.97
CA HIS A 34 -18.15 12.26 12.41
C HIS A 34 -18.06 13.76 12.70
N ASN A 35 -18.87 14.22 13.65
CA ASN A 35 -18.80 15.59 14.15
C ASN A 35 -17.64 15.71 15.14
N VAL A 36 -16.41 15.82 14.61
CA VAL A 36 -15.18 15.96 15.40
C VAL A 36 -14.88 17.42 15.70
N SER A 37 -14.39 17.71 16.91
CA SER A 37 -13.92 19.04 17.27
C SER A 37 -12.64 19.41 16.51
N ASP A 38 -12.28 20.70 16.51
CA ASP A 38 -11.03 21.15 15.88
C ASP A 38 -9.79 20.57 16.57
N ASP A 39 -9.81 20.44 17.89
CA ASP A 39 -8.74 19.81 18.66
C ASP A 39 -8.58 18.33 18.29
N GLU A 40 -9.68 17.59 18.21
CA GLU A 40 -9.68 16.19 17.81
C GLU A 40 -9.20 16.03 16.35
N ARG A 41 -9.67 16.91 15.45
CA ARG A 41 -9.24 16.96 14.05
C ARG A 41 -7.73 17.16 13.95
N ASN A 42 -7.18 18.08 14.72
CA ASN A 42 -5.74 18.36 14.77
C ASN A 42 -4.95 17.16 15.32
N LEU A 43 -5.47 16.52 16.36
CA LEU A 43 -4.87 15.32 16.94
C LEU A 43 -4.85 14.16 15.93
N ILE A 44 -5.96 13.89 15.23
CA ILE A 44 -6.05 12.86 14.18
C ILE A 44 -5.06 13.14 13.05
N LYS A 45 -4.97 14.38 12.57
CA LYS A 45 -4.00 14.77 11.53
C LYS A 45 -2.56 14.57 11.99
N LYS A 46 -2.24 14.97 13.23
CA LYS A 46 -0.90 14.79 13.84
C LYS A 46 -0.52 13.31 13.92
N TYR A 47 -1.38 12.46 14.47
CA TYR A 47 -1.09 11.03 14.65
C TYR A 47 -1.06 10.26 13.34
N SER A 48 -1.96 10.55 12.39
CA SER A 48 -1.90 9.95 11.06
C SER A 48 -0.67 10.39 10.26
N GLY A 49 -0.22 11.65 10.41
CA GLY A 49 1.04 12.13 9.86
C GLY A 49 2.25 11.36 10.41
N ARG A 50 2.26 11.07 11.72
CA ARG A 50 3.29 10.24 12.35
C ARG A 50 3.30 8.81 11.79
N ILE A 51 2.14 8.17 11.65
CA ILE A 51 2.03 6.84 11.03
C ILE A 51 2.61 6.87 9.61
N ILE A 52 2.21 7.85 8.78
CA ILE A 52 2.72 7.99 7.42
C ILE A 52 4.24 8.17 7.43
N SER A 53 4.76 9.01 8.31
CA SER A 53 6.21 9.26 8.46
C SER A 53 6.98 7.99 8.84
N ILE A 54 6.46 7.15 9.74
CA ILE A 54 7.08 5.87 10.11
C ILE A 54 7.26 4.99 8.87
N PHE A 55 6.19 4.73 8.13
CA PHE A 55 6.23 3.80 6.98
C PHE A 55 6.85 4.39 5.72
N ASN A 56 7.13 5.69 5.71
CA ASN A 56 7.86 6.35 4.63
C ASN A 56 9.37 6.46 4.92
N ALA A 57 9.89 5.91 6.02
CA ALA A 57 11.32 5.86 6.29
C ALA A 57 12.09 5.18 5.15
N ASP A 58 13.30 5.66 4.86
CA ASP A 58 14.18 5.08 3.84
C ASP A 58 15.15 4.05 4.44
N GLU A 59 15.42 4.17 5.74
CA GLU A 59 16.37 3.33 6.45
C GLU A 59 15.75 2.67 7.68
N LYS A 60 16.22 1.46 7.98
CA LYS A 60 15.77 0.67 9.15
C LYS A 60 15.95 1.41 10.47
N GLY A 61 17.09 2.10 10.65
CA GLY A 61 17.38 2.85 11.87
C GLY A 61 16.36 3.97 12.13
N ASP A 62 16.04 4.74 11.10
CA ASP A 62 15.04 5.81 11.15
C ASP A 62 13.62 5.27 11.39
N PHE A 63 13.25 4.15 10.75
CA PHE A 63 11.99 3.45 11.04
C PHE A 63 11.87 3.07 12.52
N ILE A 64 12.90 2.43 13.08
CA ILE A 64 12.93 2.01 14.49
C ILE A 64 12.85 3.22 15.42
N TYR A 65 13.58 4.29 15.12
CA TYR A 65 13.53 5.53 15.90
C TYR A 65 12.12 6.14 15.91
N ARG A 66 11.50 6.29 14.73
CA ARG A 66 10.15 6.87 14.58
C ARG A 66 9.09 6.03 15.27
N ILE A 67 9.13 4.70 15.12
CA ILE A 67 8.13 3.81 15.72
C ILE A 67 8.25 3.80 17.26
N ASN A 68 9.47 3.79 17.80
CA ASN A 68 9.69 3.87 19.25
C ASN A 68 9.18 5.19 19.83
N ARG A 69 9.45 6.31 19.15
CA ARG A 69 8.91 7.62 19.55
C ARG A 69 7.40 7.68 19.49
N PHE A 70 6.79 7.05 18.49
CA PHE A 70 5.34 6.97 18.38
C PHE A 70 4.72 6.18 19.53
N PHE A 71 5.33 5.06 19.93
CA PHE A 71 4.84 4.26 21.04
C PHE A 71 4.93 4.95 22.40
N LYS A 72 5.91 5.84 22.62
CA LYS A 72 5.99 6.65 23.85
C LYS A 72 4.77 7.55 24.10
N VAL A 73 4.04 7.87 23.04
CA VAL A 73 2.86 8.75 23.06
C VAL A 73 1.63 8.04 22.53
N TRP A 74 1.64 6.70 22.55
CA TRP A 74 0.57 5.88 22.02
C TRP A 74 -0.75 6.08 22.77
N ASN A 75 -0.69 6.33 24.08
CA ASN A 75 -1.89 6.53 24.90
C ASN A 75 -2.72 7.72 24.42
N ASP A 76 -2.08 8.78 23.91
CA ASP A 76 -2.75 9.97 23.38
C ASP A 76 -3.23 9.80 21.93
N CYS A 77 -2.94 8.65 21.29
CA CYS A 77 -3.38 8.38 19.92
C CYS A 77 -4.93 8.22 19.89
N PRO A 78 -5.63 8.89 18.96
CA PRO A 78 -7.08 8.75 18.81
C PRO A 78 -7.50 7.28 18.63
N GLY A 79 -8.58 6.88 19.31
CA GLY A 79 -9.06 5.49 19.33
C GLY A 79 -9.27 4.91 17.93
N PHE A 80 -9.88 5.69 17.02
CA PHE A 80 -10.04 5.32 15.61
C PHE A 80 -8.72 4.94 14.92
N LEU A 81 -7.62 5.68 15.20
CA LEU A 81 -6.31 5.38 14.63
C LEU A 81 -5.66 4.17 15.30
N LYS A 82 -5.87 3.97 16.61
CA LYS A 82 -5.45 2.75 17.32
C LYS A 82 -6.09 1.50 16.72
N ASP A 83 -7.40 1.55 16.47
CA ASP A 83 -8.14 0.46 15.84
C ASP A 83 -7.63 0.16 14.43
N PHE A 84 -7.43 1.20 13.63
CA PHE A 84 -6.88 1.05 12.28
C PHE A 84 -5.47 0.42 12.32
N TYR A 85 -4.62 0.88 13.25
CA TYR A 85 -3.28 0.33 13.42
C TYR A 85 -3.31 -1.15 13.81
N ASN A 86 -4.06 -1.51 14.83
CA ASN A 86 -4.13 -2.89 15.33
C ASN A 86 -4.72 -3.84 14.29
N LYS A 87 -5.81 -3.46 13.62
CA LYS A 87 -6.51 -4.34 12.66
C LYS A 87 -5.79 -4.48 11.32
N LYS A 88 -5.09 -3.44 10.87
CA LYS A 88 -4.51 -3.39 9.51
C LYS A 88 -3.00 -3.33 9.51
N ILE A 89 -2.41 -2.42 10.29
CA ILE A 89 -0.97 -2.15 10.25
C ILE A 89 -0.20 -3.29 10.91
N VAL A 90 -0.56 -3.71 12.12
CA VAL A 90 0.15 -4.78 12.85
C VAL A 90 0.18 -6.06 12.04
N ARG A 91 -0.97 -6.47 11.51
CA ARG A 91 -1.11 -7.67 10.69
C ARG A 91 -0.20 -7.66 9.46
N ASP A 92 -0.09 -6.50 8.81
CA ASP A 92 0.65 -6.36 7.55
C ASP A 92 2.05 -5.74 7.76
N MET A 93 2.51 -5.59 9.01
CA MET A 93 3.74 -4.86 9.37
C MET A 93 4.97 -5.40 8.64
N HIS A 94 5.16 -6.72 8.65
CA HIS A 94 6.27 -7.40 7.95
C HIS A 94 6.26 -7.12 6.44
N LYS A 95 5.08 -7.01 5.82
CA LYS A 95 4.95 -6.69 4.40
C LYS A 95 5.15 -5.21 4.11
N LEU A 96 4.76 -4.33 5.03
CA LEU A 96 4.94 -2.89 4.88
C LEU A 96 6.40 -2.46 5.05
N THR A 97 7.21 -3.28 5.74
CA THR A 97 8.59 -2.94 6.12
C THR A 97 9.63 -3.85 5.50
N ALA A 98 9.27 -4.84 4.69
CA ALA A 98 10.19 -5.82 4.11
C ALA A 98 11.43 -5.18 3.44
N HIS A 99 11.25 -4.10 2.69
CA HIS A 99 12.33 -3.33 2.05
C HIS A 99 13.37 -2.74 3.03
N LEU A 100 13.04 -2.58 4.31
CA LEU A 100 13.96 -2.09 5.35
C LEU A 100 14.82 -3.21 5.93
N PHE A 101 14.37 -4.46 5.80
CA PHE A 101 15.00 -5.63 6.44
C PHE A 101 15.63 -6.59 5.43
N ASP A 102 15.32 -6.45 4.15
CA ASP A 102 15.88 -7.25 3.06
C ASP A 102 16.35 -6.34 1.92
N PRO A 103 17.68 -6.24 1.66
CA PRO A 103 18.22 -5.37 0.62
C PRO A 103 17.81 -5.80 -0.80
N ASN A 104 17.36 -7.04 -0.99
CA ASN A 104 16.89 -7.52 -2.30
C ASN A 104 15.46 -7.04 -2.63
N ILE A 105 14.76 -6.45 -1.65
CA ILE A 105 13.40 -5.95 -1.82
C ILE A 105 13.45 -4.43 -1.95
N PRO A 106 13.25 -3.88 -3.16
CA PRO A 106 13.27 -2.44 -3.33
C PRO A 106 12.05 -1.80 -2.66
N LYS A 107 12.24 -0.59 -2.15
CA LYS A 107 11.13 0.25 -1.67
C LYS A 107 10.18 0.53 -2.83
N THR A 108 8.90 0.23 -2.62
CA THR A 108 7.87 0.49 -3.63
C THR A 108 7.72 2.00 -3.85
N ASN A 109 7.65 2.42 -5.10
CA ASN A 109 7.42 3.80 -5.49
C ASN A 109 6.13 3.94 -6.32
N ASN A 110 5.80 5.17 -6.74
CA ASN A 110 4.63 5.46 -7.55
C ASN A 110 4.82 5.23 -9.06
N GLN A 111 5.94 4.67 -9.52
CA GLN A 111 6.26 4.62 -10.96
C GLN A 111 5.21 3.84 -11.76
N ILE A 112 4.69 2.74 -11.21
CA ILE A 112 3.61 1.97 -11.84
C ILE A 112 2.39 2.88 -12.03
N GLU A 113 1.91 3.52 -10.97
CA GLU A 113 0.77 4.43 -11.00
C GLU A 113 0.99 5.64 -11.91
N SER A 114 2.21 6.16 -11.99
CA SER A 114 2.59 7.24 -12.91
C SER A 114 2.51 6.78 -14.36
N LYS A 115 3.06 5.61 -14.68
CA LYS A 115 2.99 5.00 -16.02
C LYS A 115 1.54 4.72 -16.42
N PHE A 116 0.74 4.15 -15.52
CA PHE A 116 -0.69 3.90 -15.77
C PHE A 116 -1.54 5.18 -15.88
N SER A 117 -1.19 6.23 -15.13
CA SER A 117 -1.90 7.50 -15.18
C SER A 117 -1.70 8.23 -16.51
N GLY A 118 -0.48 8.17 -17.07
CA GLY A 118 -0.17 8.76 -18.38
C GLY A 118 -0.56 7.90 -19.58
N ALA A 119 -0.50 6.57 -19.45
CA ALA A 119 -0.72 5.65 -20.57
C ALA A 119 -2.20 5.36 -20.88
N GLN A 120 -3.13 5.55 -19.93
CA GLN A 120 -4.55 5.24 -20.14
C GLN A 120 -5.38 6.52 -20.27
N GLN A 121 -5.94 6.74 -21.47
CA GLN A 121 -6.91 7.80 -21.71
C GLN A 121 -8.18 7.55 -20.87
N LYS A 122 -8.94 8.61 -20.56
CA LYS A 122 -10.18 8.50 -19.74
C LYS A 122 -11.17 7.48 -20.31
N GLU A 123 -11.16 7.32 -21.63
CA GLU A 123 -12.03 6.40 -22.37
C GLU A 123 -11.66 4.93 -22.13
N ASP A 124 -10.36 4.59 -22.13
CA ASP A 124 -9.89 3.25 -21.79
C ASP A 124 -10.26 2.88 -20.35
N LYS A 125 -10.13 3.83 -19.41
CA LYS A 125 -10.56 3.62 -18.02
C LYS A 125 -12.06 3.37 -17.91
N LYS A 126 -12.90 3.92 -18.79
CA LYS A 126 -14.34 3.61 -18.85
C LYS A 126 -14.56 2.22 -19.44
N ARG A 127 -13.85 1.87 -20.52
CA ARG A 127 -13.90 0.55 -21.16
C ARG A 127 -13.57 -0.56 -20.17
N PHE A 128 -12.57 -0.39 -19.33
CA PHE A 128 -12.14 -1.42 -18.35
C PHE A 128 -13.04 -1.55 -17.11
N LYS A 129 -14.10 -0.74 -16.97
CA LYS A 129 -15.02 -0.88 -15.82
C LYS A 129 -15.88 -2.14 -15.87
N THR A 130 -16.05 -2.74 -17.04
CA THR A 130 -16.83 -3.96 -17.22
C THR A 130 -15.90 -5.14 -17.53
N LYS A 131 -16.26 -6.34 -17.07
CA LYS A 131 -15.53 -7.58 -17.39
C LYS A 131 -15.35 -7.74 -18.90
N HIS A 132 -16.41 -7.48 -19.66
CA HIS A 132 -16.39 -7.56 -21.12
C HIS A 132 -15.40 -6.55 -21.73
N GLY A 133 -15.45 -5.28 -21.30
CA GLY A 133 -14.57 -4.26 -21.83
C GLY A 133 -13.09 -4.50 -21.47
N ALA A 134 -12.80 -4.99 -20.26
CA ALA A 134 -11.45 -5.44 -19.90
C ALA A 134 -10.97 -6.60 -20.78
N MET A 135 -11.79 -7.64 -20.96
CA MET A 135 -11.44 -8.78 -21.80
C MET A 135 -11.26 -8.42 -23.27
N SER A 136 -12.05 -7.49 -23.80
CA SER A 136 -11.92 -7.03 -25.20
C SER A 136 -10.56 -6.41 -25.52
N TYR A 137 -9.84 -5.92 -24.51
CA TYR A 137 -8.50 -5.35 -24.66
C TYR A 137 -7.40 -6.38 -24.36
N LEU A 138 -7.59 -7.20 -23.32
CA LEU A 138 -6.59 -8.19 -22.90
C LEU A 138 -6.51 -9.39 -23.86
N LYS A 139 -7.64 -9.84 -24.42
CA LYS A 139 -7.72 -11.02 -25.28
C LYS A 139 -6.73 -11.00 -26.46
N PRO A 140 -6.67 -9.94 -27.31
CA PRO A 140 -5.71 -9.88 -28.41
C PRO A 140 -4.24 -9.72 -27.97
N ILE A 141 -3.97 -9.31 -26.73
CA ILE A 141 -2.60 -9.27 -26.18
C ILE A 141 -2.18 -10.67 -25.74
N ILE A 142 -3.06 -11.36 -25.02
CA ILE A 142 -2.84 -12.73 -24.55
C ILE A 142 -2.68 -13.69 -25.73
N GLU A 143 -3.50 -13.55 -26.77
CA GLU A 143 -3.42 -14.36 -27.99
C GLU A 143 -2.06 -14.19 -28.70
N ARG A 144 -1.58 -12.95 -28.86
CA ARG A 144 -0.25 -12.69 -29.43
C ARG A 144 0.89 -13.25 -28.59
N GLN A 145 0.86 -13.08 -27.27
CA GLN A 145 1.89 -13.63 -26.37
C GLN A 145 1.92 -15.15 -26.39
N ASN A 146 0.75 -15.79 -26.46
CA ASN A 146 0.65 -17.25 -26.57
C ASN A 146 1.15 -17.75 -27.93
N ASP A 147 1.01 -16.96 -29.00
CA ASP A 147 1.55 -17.32 -30.31
C ASP A 147 3.07 -17.15 -30.36
N GLU A 148 3.64 -16.11 -29.75
CA GLU A 148 5.10 -15.94 -29.62
C GLU A 148 5.76 -17.06 -28.81
N LEU A 149 5.09 -17.55 -27.76
CA LEU A 149 5.56 -18.67 -26.92
C LEU A 149 5.49 -20.04 -27.60
N LYS A 150 4.75 -20.19 -28.72
CA LYS A 150 4.70 -21.46 -29.48
C LYS A 150 5.92 -21.67 -30.38
N TRP A 151 6.71 -20.63 -30.62
CA TRP A 151 7.91 -20.65 -31.47
C TRP A 151 9.23 -20.60 -30.68
N THR A 152 9.16 -20.73 -29.35
CA THR A 152 10.29 -20.88 -28.42
C THR A 152 10.25 -22.24 -27.76
#